data_AF-A0A371XXV1-F1
#
_entry.id   AF-A0A371XXV1-F1
#
_cell.length_a   1.000
_cell.length_b   1.000
_cell.length_c   1.000
_cell.angle_alpha   90.00
_cell.angle_beta   90.00
_cell.angle_gamma   90.00
#
_symmetry.space_group_name_H-M   'P 1'
#
loop_
_entity.id
_entity.type
_entity.pdbx_description
1 polymer ?
#
loop_
_entity_poly.entity_id
_entity_poly.type
_entity_poly.pdbx_seq_one_letter_code
_entity_poly.pdbx_strand_id
1 'polypeptide(L)' 'MANSNAKTDDGTLTDDSRYMYSRTGAVGRIEDCADPTHPEQALFSVIQVFASDVDGDAAGMKRLIASYTQAVGESSDCK' A
#
# COMPACT_ATOMS: atom_id res chain seq x y z
N MET A 1 -9.02 -18.43 -7.77
CA MET A 1 -9.25 -16.97 -7.77
C MET A 1 -7.87 -16.34 -7.66
N ALA A 2 -7.47 -15.50 -8.62
CA ALA A 2 -6.16 -14.85 -8.53
C ALA A 2 -6.27 -13.69 -7.55
N ASN A 3 -5.54 -13.75 -6.43
CA ASN A 3 -5.39 -12.60 -5.55
C ASN A 3 -4.61 -11.54 -6.34
N SER A 4 -5.27 -10.44 -6.70
CA SER A 4 -4.67 -9.34 -7.48
C SER A 4 -3.41 -8.76 -6.80
N ASN A 5 -3.28 -8.97 -5.49
CA ASN A 5 -2.15 -8.53 -4.67
C ASN A 5 -1.40 -9.71 -4.02
N ALA A 6 -1.10 -10.75 -4.82
CA ALA A 6 -0.49 -12.00 -4.34
C ALA A 6 0.78 -11.83 -3.48
N LYS A 7 1.54 -10.73 -3.64
CA LYS A 7 2.73 -10.46 -2.81
C LYS A 7 2.40 -9.91 -1.42
N THR A 8 1.13 -9.70 -1.09
CA THR A 8 0.69 -9.08 0.18
C THR A 8 0.01 -10.07 1.14
N ASP A 9 -0.23 -11.31 0.70
CA ASP A 9 -1.06 -12.31 1.39
C ASP A 9 -0.47 -12.76 2.75
N ASP A 10 0.85 -12.67 2.94
CA ASP A 10 1.57 -12.98 4.18
C ASP A 10 2.00 -11.72 4.96
N GLY A 11 1.34 -10.59 4.69
CA GLY A 11 1.69 -9.28 5.24
C GLY A 11 1.40 -9.09 6.72
N THR A 12 2.22 -8.26 7.37
CA THR A 12 1.99 -7.72 8.71
C THR A 12 1.18 -6.43 8.60
N LEU A 13 0.09 -6.33 9.35
CA LEU A 13 -0.70 -5.11 9.49
C LEU A 13 -0.12 -4.22 10.60
N THR A 14 -0.03 -2.91 10.38
CA THR A 14 0.36 -1.95 11.42
C THR A 14 -0.76 -1.77 12.45
N ASP A 15 -0.42 -1.38 13.68
CA ASP A 15 -1.40 -1.17 14.76
C ASP A 15 -2.49 -0.14 14.41
N ASP A 16 -2.11 0.90 13.65
CA ASP A 16 -3.03 1.93 13.14
C ASP A 16 -3.83 1.48 11.91
N SER A 17 -3.63 0.24 11.45
CA SER A 17 -4.24 -0.36 10.26
C SER A 17 -4.07 0.45 8.96
N ARG A 18 -3.11 1.38 8.92
CA ARG A 18 -2.85 2.20 7.73
C ARG A 18 -2.00 1.49 6.68
N TYR A 19 -1.18 0.54 7.10
CA TYR A 19 -0.28 -0.18 6.21
C TYR A 19 -0.29 -1.68 6.47
N MET A 20 -0.25 -2.46 5.39
CA MET A 20 0.04 -3.88 5.42
C MET A 20 1.28 -4.14 4.58
N TYR A 21 2.24 -4.92 5.06
CA TYR A 21 3.48 -5.17 4.33
C TYR A 21 4.03 -6.57 4.58
N SER A 22 4.51 -7.21 3.52
CA SER A 22 5.31 -8.43 3.54
C SER A 22 6.74 -8.10 3.12
N ARG A 23 7.55 -9.14 2.88
CA ARG A 23 8.89 -8.97 2.31
C ARG A 23 8.88 -8.43 0.87
N THR A 24 7.81 -8.62 0.12
CA THR A 24 7.77 -8.31 -1.33
C THR A 24 6.51 -7.58 -1.79
N GLY A 25 5.58 -7.31 -0.90
CA GLY A 25 4.36 -6.58 -1.21
C GLY A 25 3.96 -5.68 -0.08
N ALA A 26 3.30 -4.57 -0.40
CA ALA A 26 2.75 -3.69 0.60
C ALA A 26 1.51 -2.95 0.09
N VAL A 27 0.61 -2.62 1.00
CA VAL A 27 -0.62 -1.86 0.80
C VAL A 27 -0.64 -0.71 1.78
N GLY A 28 -1.04 0.48 1.33
CA GLY A 28 -1.22 1.65 2.19
C GLY A 28 -2.55 2.35 1.91
N ARG A 29 -3.29 2.68 2.97
CA ARG A 29 -4.51 3.49 2.87
C ARG A 29 -4.15 4.96 2.71
N ILE A 30 -4.73 5.62 1.71
CA ILE A 30 -4.55 7.06 1.49
C ILE A 30 -5.64 7.79 2.27
N GLU A 31 -5.23 8.61 3.22
CA GLU A 31 -6.15 9.51 3.93
C GLU A 31 -6.40 10.75 3.07
N ASP A 32 -7.58 11.38 3.27
CA ASP A 32 -7.94 12.67 2.68
C ASP A 32 -7.94 12.75 1.14
N CYS A 33 -8.05 11.62 0.45
CA CYS A 33 -8.24 11.52 -1.00
C CYS A 33 -9.52 10.74 -1.33
N ALA A 34 -10.65 11.20 -0.80
CA ALA A 34 -11.95 10.60 -1.02
C ALA A 34 -12.71 11.33 -2.13
N ASP A 35 -13.35 10.56 -3.01
CA ASP A 35 -14.31 11.12 -3.95
C ASP A 35 -15.60 11.47 -3.19
N PRO A 36 -16.02 12.75 -3.14
CA PRO A 36 -17.23 13.15 -2.43
C PRO A 36 -18.50 12.54 -3.03
N THR A 37 -18.45 12.05 -4.27
CA THR A 37 -19.57 11.33 -4.91
C THR A 37 -19.65 9.85 -4.48
N HIS A 38 -18.60 9.32 -3.86
CA HIS A 38 -18.48 7.95 -3.37
C HIS A 38 -17.83 7.89 -1.97
N PRO A 39 -18.46 8.48 -0.94
CA PRO A 39 -17.87 8.66 0.39
C PRO A 39 -17.58 7.35 1.13
N GLU A 40 -18.17 6.24 0.71
CA GLU A 40 -17.91 4.89 1.24
C GLU A 40 -16.65 4.23 0.66
N GLN A 41 -16.07 4.79 -0.41
CA GLN A 41 -14.88 4.25 -1.04
C GLN A 41 -13.62 4.81 -0.42
N ALA A 42 -12.61 3.95 -0.26
CA ALA A 42 -11.29 4.34 0.21
C ALA A 42 -10.25 4.04 -0.88
N LEU A 43 -9.33 4.97 -1.08
CA LEU A 43 -8.23 4.80 -2.00
C LEU A 43 -7.06 4.10 -1.30
N PHE A 44 -6.49 3.10 -1.98
CA PHE A 44 -5.33 2.35 -1.50
C PHE A 44 -4.23 2.39 -2.54
N SER A 45 -2.99 2.53 -2.07
CA SER A 45 -1.80 2.29 -2.87
C SER A 45 -1.33 0.84 -2.66
N VAL A 46 -0.79 0.22 -3.72
CA VAL A 46 -0.24 -1.13 -3.67
C VAL A 46 1.10 -1.16 -4.39
N ILE A 47 2.10 -1.76 -3.77
CA ILE A 47 3.41 -2.02 -4.37
C ILE A 47 3.71 -3.51 -4.27
N GLN A 48 4.14 -4.11 -5.38
CA GLN A 48 4.54 -5.51 -5.45
C GLN A 48 5.87 -5.64 -6.19
N VAL A 49 6.80 -6.40 -5.63
CA VAL A 49 8.10 -6.69 -6.21
C VAL A 49 8.11 -8.14 -6.73
N PHE A 50 8.38 -8.30 -8.03
CA PHE A 50 8.42 -9.60 -8.72
C PHE A 50 9.84 -9.96 -9.18
N ALA A 51 10.85 -9.55 -8.43
CA ALA A 51 12.24 -9.93 -8.68
C ALA A 51 12.54 -11.30 -8.03
N SER A 52 13.08 -12.24 -8.80
CA SER A 52 13.40 -13.60 -8.35
C SER A 52 14.72 -13.69 -7.58
N ASP A 53 15.59 -12.69 -7.73
CA ASP A 53 16.93 -12.58 -7.14
C ASP A 53 16.97 -11.67 -5.91
N VAL A 54 15.83 -11.07 -5.54
CA VAL A 54 15.72 -10.23 -4.35
C VAL A 54 15.11 -11.05 -3.21
N ASP A 55 15.93 -11.34 -2.21
CA ASP A 55 15.44 -11.71 -0.89
C ASP A 55 14.72 -10.50 -0.31
N GLY A 56 13.39 -10.51 -0.34
CA GLY A 56 12.59 -9.34 0.01
C GLY A 56 12.87 -8.77 1.41
N ASP A 57 12.62 -7.47 1.58
CA ASP A 57 12.89 -6.71 2.81
C ASP A 57 11.58 -6.11 3.34
N ALA A 58 11.04 -6.70 4.43
CA ALA A 58 9.79 -6.23 5.02
C ALA A 58 9.90 -4.81 5.59
N ALA A 59 11.05 -4.45 6.18
CA ALA A 59 11.26 -3.11 6.73
C ALA A 59 11.39 -2.07 5.61
N GLY A 60 12.08 -2.43 4.53
CA GLY A 60 12.16 -1.65 3.30
C GLY A 60 10.79 -1.45 2.65
N MET A 61 10.01 -2.52 2.49
CA MET A 61 8.66 -2.45 1.94
C MET A 61 7.72 -1.58 2.78
N LYS A 62 7.82 -1.65 4.12
CA LYS A 62 7.08 -0.75 5.02
C LYS A 62 7.43 0.73 4.78
N ARG A 63 8.72 1.06 4.68
CA ARG A 63 9.14 2.44 4.42
C ARG A 63 8.68 2.91 3.05
N LEU A 64 8.84 2.06 2.03
CA LEU A 64 8.47 2.35 0.66
C LEU A 64 6.98 2.64 0.52
N ILE A 65 6.11 1.79 1.09
CA ILE A 65 4.66 2.01 1.01
C ILE A 65 4.23 3.25 1.78
N ALA A 66 4.85 3.54 2.93
CA ALA A 66 4.53 4.74 3.70
C ALA A 66 4.85 6.01 2.90
N SER A 67 6.06 6.09 2.33
CA SER A 67 6.46 7.22 1.49
C SER A 67 5.61 7.36 0.23
N TYR A 68 5.32 6.26 -0.46
CA TYR A 68 4.49 6.30 -1.67
C TYR A 68 3.05 6.72 -1.37
N THR A 69 2.45 6.16 -0.32
CA THR A 69 1.09 6.52 0.13
C THR A 69 0.99 8.00 0.46
N GLN A 70 1.97 8.54 1.19
CA GLN A 70 2.01 9.97 1.50
C GLN A 70 2.12 10.81 0.23
N ALA A 71 3.02 10.45 -0.69
CA ALA A 71 3.21 11.18 -1.94
C ALA A 71 1.93 11.20 -2.80
N VAL A 72 1.16 10.11 -2.83
CA VAL A 72 -0.14 10.08 -3.53
C VAL A 72 -1.15 11.00 -2.85
N GLY A 73 -1.27 10.94 -1.51
CA GLY A 73 -2.19 11.81 -0.77
C GLY A 73 -1.88 13.31 -0.90
N GLU A 74 -0.61 13.67 -1.11
CA GLU A 74 -0.19 15.06 -1.32
C GLU A 74 -0.29 15.54 -2.77
N SER A 75 -0.63 14.65 -3.71
CA SER A 75 -0.74 14.96 -5.14
C SER A 75 -1.89 15.91 -5.45
N SER A 76 -1.84 16.56 -6.62
CA SER A 76 -2.91 17.46 -7.07
C SER A 76 -4.24 16.75 -7.31
N ASP A 77 -4.21 15.43 -7.57
CA ASP A 77 -5.42 14.66 -7.84
C ASP A 77 -6.21 14.38 -6.55
N CYS A 78 -5.57 14.52 -5.39
CA CYS A 78 -6.16 14.34 -4.06
C CYS A 78 -6.49 15.67 -3.36
N LYS A 79 -6.28 16.82 -4.00
CA LYS A 79 -6.55 18.16 -3.44
C LYS A 79 -7.69 18.85 -4.16
#